data_AF-A0A7R8XCY8-F1
#
_entry.id   AF-A0A7R8XCY8-F1
#
_cell.length_a   1.000
_cell.length_b   1.000
_cell.length_c   1.000
_cell.angle_alpha   90.00
_cell.angle_beta   90.00
_cell.angle_gamma   90.00
#
_symmetry.space_group_name_H-M   'P 1'
#
loop_
_entity.id
_entity.type
_entity.pdbx_description
1 polymer ?
#
loop_
_entity_poly.entity_id
_entity_poly.type
_entity_poly.pdbx_seq_one_letter_code
_entity_poly.pdbx_strand_id
1 'polypeptide(L)'
;RYMNAFIEDAKLVTPEGAKKDFKQFFVKGEQIRFVQIPPDVDAVKSVEVQLAELGKQPQQKAMPLTRRAATLLQETRDMRAHIRHQKQQQHN
;
A
#
# COMPACT_ATOMS: atom_id res chain seq x y z
N ARG A 1 3.35 1.83 -7.83
CA ARG A 1 3.94 0.56 -7.33
C ARG A 1 5.45 0.71 -7.42
N TYR A 2 6.17 0.52 -6.33
CA TYR A 2 7.65 0.60 -6.30
C TYR A 2 8.18 -0.80 -5.99
N MET A 3 9.26 -1.22 -6.65
CA MET A 3 9.89 -2.54 -6.46
C MET A 3 10.67 -2.64 -5.14
N ASN A 4 10.17 -2.04 -4.07
CA ASN A 4 10.80 -2.15 -2.76
C ASN A 4 10.70 -3.61 -2.29
N ALA A 5 11.82 -4.16 -1.84
CA ALA A 5 11.91 -5.54 -1.40
C ALA A 5 12.41 -5.64 0.03
N PHE A 6 11.74 -6.46 0.84
CA PHE A 6 12.24 -6.95 2.11
C PHE A 6 12.72 -8.38 1.91
N ILE A 7 13.95 -8.65 2.34
CA ILE A 7 14.61 -9.94 2.20
C ILE A 7 14.99 -10.41 3.61
N GLU A 8 14.61 -11.64 3.94
CA GLU A 8 14.98 -12.29 5.20
C GLU A 8 16.20 -13.19 4.97
N ASP A 9 17.05 -13.32 6.00
CA ASP A 9 18.28 -14.12 5.99
C ASP A 9 19.18 -13.86 4.77
N ALA A 10 19.39 -12.58 4.47
CA ALA A 10 20.12 -12.12 3.30
C ALA A 10 21.64 -12.15 3.51
N LYS A 11 22.38 -12.55 2.46
CA LYS A 11 23.84 -12.37 2.36
C LYS A 11 24.15 -11.27 1.36
N LEU A 12 24.67 -10.14 1.85
CA LEU A 12 25.11 -9.03 1.02
C LEU A 12 26.55 -9.29 0.55
N VAL A 13 26.80 -9.05 -0.73
CA VAL A 13 28.14 -8.98 -1.31
C VAL A 13 28.36 -7.55 -1.80
N THR A 14 29.35 -6.84 -1.26
CA THR A 14 29.67 -5.48 -1.70
C THR A 14 30.44 -5.51 -3.02
N PRO A 15 30.55 -4.37 -3.75
CA PRO A 15 31.35 -4.30 -4.97
C PRO A 15 32.82 -4.71 -4.79
N GLU A 16 33.37 -4.51 -3.59
CA GLU A 16 34.73 -4.90 -3.21
C GLU A 16 34.84 -6.39 -2.83
N GLY A 17 33.73 -7.12 -2.87
CA GLY A 17 33.66 -8.56 -2.56
C GLY A 17 33.48 -8.88 -1.08
N ALA A 18 33.33 -7.88 -0.20
CA ALA A 18 33.08 -8.12 1.22
C ALA A 18 31.70 -8.75 1.41
N LYS A 19 31.61 -9.74 2.29
CA LYS A 19 30.37 -10.47 2.58
C LYS A 19 29.84 -10.11 3.96
N LYS A 20 28.54 -9.87 4.07
CA LYS A 20 27.88 -9.59 5.34
C LYS A 20 26.50 -10.22 5.39
N ASP A 21 26.22 -10.92 6.47
CA ASP A 21 24.93 -11.54 6.71
C ASP A 21 23.99 -10.57 7.44
N PHE A 22 22.71 -10.61 7.07
CA PHE A 22 21.65 -9.81 7.65
C PHE A 22 20.42 -10.69 7.89
N LYS A 23 19.83 -10.62 9.09
CA LYS A 23 18.55 -11.28 9.35
C LYS A 23 17.40 -10.67 8.53
N GLN A 24 17.45 -9.36 8.35
CA GLN A 24 16.48 -8.61 7.55
C GLN A 24 17.22 -7.53 6.76
N PHE A 25 16.90 -7.41 5.48
CA PHE A 25 17.51 -6.44 4.58
C PHE A 25 16.44 -5.79 3.71
N PHE A 26 16.50 -4.46 3.59
CA PHE A 26 15.56 -3.68 2.79
C PHE A 26 16.27 -3.02 1.61
N VAL A 27 15.71 -3.19 0.42
CA VAL A 27 16.22 -2.58 -0.82
C VAL A 27 15.13 -1.72 -1.43
N LYS A 28 15.49 -0.46 -1.74
CA LYS A 28 14.60 0.43 -2.49
C LYS A 28 14.54 -0.01 -3.94
N GLY A 29 13.37 0.03 -4.55
CA GLY A 29 13.17 -0.43 -5.93
C GLY A 29 14.04 0.28 -6.96
N GLU A 30 14.38 1.56 -6.72
CA GLU A 30 15.28 2.34 -7.58
C GLU A 30 16.71 1.77 -7.64
N GLN A 31 17.10 0.96 -6.65
CA GLN A 31 18.43 0.34 -6.56
C GLN A 31 18.45 -1.09 -7.13
N ILE A 32 17.29 -1.63 -7.55
CA ILE A 32 17.18 -3.00 -8.06
C ILE A 32 17.31 -2.98 -9.59
N ARG A 33 18.34 -3.66 -10.10
CA ARG A 33 18.52 -3.85 -11.55
C ARG A 33 17.89 -5.15 -12.06
N PHE A 34 18.02 -6.23 -11.31
CA PHE A 34 17.46 -7.53 -11.64
C PHE A 34 17.15 -8.31 -10.37
N VAL A 35 16.21 -9.25 -10.47
CA VAL A 35 15.90 -10.23 -9.43
C VAL A 35 16.04 -11.60 -10.07
N GLN A 36 16.83 -12.48 -9.44
CA GLN A 36 16.97 -13.85 -9.91
C GLN A 36 15.86 -14.70 -9.31
N ILE A 37 15.02 -15.24 -10.19
CA ILE A 37 13.94 -16.15 -9.81
C ILE A 37 14.50 -17.58 -9.85
N PRO A 38 14.18 -18.43 -8.86
CA PRO A 38 14.58 -19.83 -8.88
C PRO A 38 14.11 -20.55 -10.16
N PRO A 39 14.90 -21.47 -10.73
CA PRO A 39 14.60 -22.08 -12.03
C PRO A 39 13.38 -23.01 -12.01
N ASP A 40 12.98 -23.47 -10.83
CA ASP A 40 11.81 -24.31 -10.57
C ASP A 40 10.48 -23.51 -10.52
N VAL A 41 10.56 -22.19 -10.49
CA VAL A 41 9.37 -21.32 -10.48
C VAL A 41 8.91 -21.06 -11.92
N ASP A 42 7.71 -21.55 -12.25
CA ASP A 42 7.00 -21.19 -13.47
C ASP A 42 6.46 -19.76 -13.36
N ALA A 43 7.15 -18.81 -13.98
CA ALA A 43 6.82 -17.40 -13.90
C ALA A 43 5.42 -17.09 -14.44
N VAL A 44 4.98 -17.79 -15.50
CA VAL A 44 3.67 -17.54 -16.13
C VAL A 44 2.56 -17.96 -15.17
N LYS A 45 2.62 -19.19 -14.66
CA LYS A 45 1.64 -19.68 -13.68
C LYS A 45 1.63 -18.84 -12.41
N SER A 46 2.80 -18.40 -11.95
CA SER A 46 2.89 -17.56 -10.75
C SER A 46 2.17 -16.22 -10.93
N VAL A 47 2.27 -15.61 -12.11
CA VAL A 47 1.54 -14.39 -12.46
C VAL A 47 0.03 -14.64 -12.55
N GLU A 48 -0.38 -15.72 -13.20
CA GLU A 48 -1.81 -16.10 -13.32
C GLU A 48 -2.47 -16.30 -11.95
N VAL A 49 -1.80 -17.01 -11.04
CA VAL A 49 -2.27 -17.22 -9.66
C VAL A 49 -2.46 -15.89 -8.94
N GLN A 50 -1.47 -15.00 -8.99
CA GLN A 50 -1.56 -13.69 -8.33
C GLN A 50 -2.67 -12.81 -8.93
N LEU A 51 -2.86 -12.84 -10.25
CA LEU A 51 -3.95 -12.09 -10.90
C LEU A 51 -5.32 -12.64 -10.52
N ALA A 52 -5.46 -13.96 -10.41
CA ALA A 52 -6.69 -14.59 -9.95
C ALA A 52 -7.01 -14.22 -8.50
N GLU A 53 -6.00 -14.15 -7.62
CA GLU A 53 -6.16 -13.71 -6.23
C GLU A 53 -6.56 -12.23 -6.14
N LEU A 54 -5.95 -11.36 -6.96
CA LEU A 54 -6.33 -9.95 -7.04
C LEU A 54 -7.79 -9.78 -7.52
N GLY A 55 -8.24 -10.58 -8.48
CA GLY A 55 -9.63 -10.58 -8.95
C GLY A 55 -10.63 -11.17 -7.94
N LYS A 56 -10.15 -11.97 -6.98
CA LYS A 56 -10.94 -12.57 -5.91
C LYS A 56 -11.01 -11.72 -4.65
N GLN A 57 -10.26 -10.62 -4.53
CA GLN A 57 -10.48 -9.70 -3.42
C GLN A 57 -11.94 -9.27 -3.47
N PRO A 58 -12.76 -9.60 -2.44
CA PRO A 58 -14.11 -9.09 -2.38
C PRO A 58 -13.98 -7.58 -2.49
N GLN A 59 -14.74 -6.94 -3.39
CA GLN A 59 -15.09 -5.53 -3.22
C GLN A 59 -15.40 -5.39 -1.74
N GLN A 60 -14.56 -4.67 -1.00
CA GLN A 60 -14.74 -4.50 0.43
C GLN A 60 -16.17 -4.05 0.59
N LYS A 61 -17.05 -4.96 1.04
CA LYS A 61 -18.45 -4.65 1.27
C LYS A 61 -18.38 -3.42 2.16
N ALA A 62 -18.86 -2.28 1.66
CA ALA A 62 -18.85 -1.03 2.38
C ALA A 62 -19.31 -1.37 3.80
N MET A 63 -18.39 -1.30 4.77
CA MET A 63 -18.75 -1.62 6.14
C MET A 63 -19.90 -0.67 6.47
N PRO A 64 -21.04 -1.17 7.00
CA PRO A 64 -22.09 -0.27 7.42
C PRO A 64 -21.46 0.71 8.40
N LEU A 65 -21.48 2.01 8.06
CA LEU A 65 -20.97 3.07 8.90
C LEU A 65 -21.54 2.86 10.31
N THR A 66 -20.67 2.65 11.29
CA THR A 66 -21.10 2.53 12.68
C THR A 66 -21.90 3.78 13.04
N ARG A 67 -22.93 3.66 13.89
CA ARG A 67 -23.79 4.82 14.27
C ARG A 67 -22.97 6.05 14.65
N ARG A 68 -21.88 5.87 15.41
CA ARG A 68 -20.94 6.95 15.77
C ARG A 68 -20.30 7.64 14.55
N ALA A 69 -19.83 6.87 13.57
CA ALA A 69 -19.23 7.43 12.37
C ALA A 69 -20.26 8.17 11.50
N ALA A 70 -21.50 7.69 11.45
CA ALA A 70 -22.59 8.39 10.77
C ALA A 70 -22.96 9.72 11.46
N THR A 71 -23.03 9.74 12.80
CA THR A 71 -23.33 10.96 13.57
C THR A 71 -22.25 12.02 13.38
N LEU A 72 -20.97 11.64 13.48
CA LEU A 72 -19.85 12.56 13.26
C LEU A 72 -19.85 13.18 11.86
N LEU A 73 -20.20 12.40 10.83
CA LEU A 73 -20.34 12.91 9.47
C LEU A 73 -21.48 13.91 9.33
N GLN A 74 -22.58 13.71 10.04
CA GLN A 74 -23.72 14.61 10.02
C GLN A 74 -23.39 15.94 10.72
N GLU A 75 -22.81 15.89 11.91
CA GLU A 75 -22.33 17.08 12.63
C GLU A 75 -21.33 17.89 11.79
N THR A 76 -20.42 17.20 11.10
CA THR A 76 -19.44 17.86 10.22
C THR A 76 -20.10 18.55 9.02
N ARG A 77 -21.18 17.98 8.48
CA ARG A 77 -21.95 18.59 7.37
C ARG A 77 -22.69 19.82 7.84
N ASP A 78 -23.35 19.75 9.00
CA ASP A 78 -24.13 20.85 9.56
C ASP A 78 -23.21 22.04 9.91
N MET A 79 -22.04 21.75 10.50
CA MET A 79 -21.04 22.78 10.79
C MET A 79 -20.54 23.49 9.53
N ARG A 80 -20.32 22.75 8.43
CA ARG A 80 -19.90 23.35 7.15
C ARG A 80 -20.99 24.19 6.50
N ALA A 81 -22.26 23.79 6.62
CA ALA A 81 -23.38 24.60 6.16
C ALA A 81 -23.47 25.92 6.95
N HIS A 82 -23.27 25.85 8.27
CA HIS A 82 -23.28 27.03 9.13
C HIS A 82 -22.15 28.01 8.80
N ILE A 83 -20.93 27.51 8.59
CA ILE A 83 -19.77 28.33 8.18
C ILE A 83 -20.03 29.00 6.81
N ARG A 84 -20.68 28.31 5.87
CA ARG A 84 -21.03 28.89 4.57
C ARG A 84 -22.04 30.03 4.69
N HIS A 85 -23.07 29.86 5.51
CA HIS A 85 -24.07 30.91 5.75
C HIS A 85 -23.47 32.13 6.44
N GLN A 86 -22.59 31.94 7.44
CA GLN A 86 -21.89 33.06 8.09
C GLN A 86 -20.98 33.82 7.12
N LYS A 87 -20.25 33.12 6.25
CA LYS A 87 -19.42 33.76 5.23
C LYS A 87 -20.24 34.57 4.21
N GLN A 88 -21.46 34.14 3.89
CA GLN A 88 -22.35 34.89 3.00
C GLN A 88 -22.94 36.14 3.67
N GLN A 89 -23.15 36.12 4.99
CA GLN A 89 -23.63 37.29 5.75
C GLN A 89 -22.54 38.33 6.02
N GLN A 90 -21.26 37.93 6.03
CA GLN A 90 -20.11 38.82 6.20
C GLN A 90 -19.63 39.49 4.89
N HIS A 91 -20.31 39.26 3.76
CA HIS A 91 -20.00 39.85 2.45
C HIS A 91 -21.11 40.75 1.89
N ASN A 92 -22.09 41.11 2.74
CA ASN A 92 -23.03 42.22 2.54
C ASN A 92 -22.72 43.33 3.55
#